data_AF-A0A379TEE9-F1
#
_entry.id   AF-A0A379TEE9-F1
#
_cell.length_a   1.000
_cell.length_b   1.000
_cell.length_c   1.000
_cell.angle_alpha   90.00
_cell.angle_beta   90.00
_cell.angle_gamma   90.00
#
_symmetry.space_group_name_H-M   'P 1'
#
loop_
_entity.id
_entity.type
_entity.pdbx_description
1 polymer ?
#
loop_
_entity_poly.entity_id
_entity_poly.type
_entity_poly.pdbx_seq_one_letter_code
_entity_poly.pdbx_strand_id
1 'polypeptide(L)'
;MEGKQEYTSLLYIPSQAPWDLWNRDHKHGLKLYVQRVFIMDDAEQFMPNYLRFVRGLIDSNDLPLNVSREILQDSTVTRNLRSALTKRVLQMLEKLAKDDAEKYQTFWKQFGLVLKEGPAEDHANQEAIAKLLRFASTHTDSFRPDRVAGRLRLPDERRAGKNLLHHRRQLCGGEKQPAPGTAA
;
A
#
# COMPACT_ATOMS: atom_id res chain seq x y z
N MET A 1 5.73 -23.35 -3.09
CA MET A 1 4.79 -23.52 -4.23
C MET A 1 5.55 -24.32 -5.25
N GLU A 2 5.10 -25.51 -5.62
CA GLU A 2 5.64 -26.21 -6.80
C GLU A 2 4.89 -25.69 -8.03
N GLY A 3 5.60 -24.93 -8.87
CA GLY A 3 5.03 -24.31 -10.06
C GLY A 3 5.95 -23.20 -10.59
N LYS A 4 6.83 -23.58 -11.52
CA LYS A 4 7.79 -22.77 -12.30
C LYS A 4 8.96 -22.12 -11.55
N GLN A 5 8.84 -21.83 -10.26
CA GLN A 5 9.95 -21.29 -9.46
C GLN A 5 9.99 -21.92 -8.05
N GLU A 6 11.16 -22.36 -7.63
CA GLU A 6 11.40 -23.01 -6.35
C GLU A 6 12.01 -22.02 -5.36
N TYR A 7 11.19 -21.61 -4.39
CA TYR A 7 11.62 -20.71 -3.32
C TYR A 7 10.81 -20.90 -2.04
N THR A 8 11.44 -20.56 -0.91
CA THR A 8 10.79 -20.39 0.38
C THR A 8 10.69 -18.90 0.69
N SER A 9 9.56 -18.45 1.23
CA SER A 9 9.45 -17.08 1.73
C SER A 9 8.70 -16.98 3.05
N LEU A 10 9.22 -16.13 3.92
CA LEU A 10 8.64 -15.69 5.17
C LEU A 10 8.48 -14.18 5.09
N LEU A 11 7.24 -13.70 5.02
CA LEU A 11 6.89 -12.30 4.89
C LEU A 11 6.11 -11.87 6.12
N TYR A 12 6.36 -10.66 6.61
CA TYR A 12 5.62 -10.08 7.72
C TYR A 12 5.37 -8.59 7.49
N ILE A 13 4.35 -8.09 8.19
CA ILE A 13 3.95 -6.69 8.18
C ILE A 13 4.26 -6.12 9.57
N PRO A 14 5.13 -5.11 9.69
CA PRO A 14 5.39 -4.45 10.96
C PRO A 14 4.11 -3.84 11.54
N SER A 15 3.98 -3.80 12.87
CA SER A 15 2.83 -3.15 13.53
C SER A 15 2.95 -1.63 13.57
N GLN A 16 4.17 -1.10 13.39
CA GLN A 16 4.48 0.33 13.32
C GLN A 16 5.29 0.62 12.07
N ALA A 17 5.03 1.76 11.44
CA ALA A 17 5.84 2.23 10.33
C ALA A 17 7.27 2.53 10.80
N PRO A 18 8.30 2.14 10.03
CA PRO A 18 9.67 2.56 10.32
C PRO A 18 9.80 4.08 10.15
N TRP A 19 10.68 4.70 10.93
CA TRP A 19 10.84 6.16 11.00
C TRP A 19 11.24 6.79 9.65
N ASP A 20 11.86 6.01 8.77
CA ASP A 20 12.39 6.38 7.46
C ASP A 20 11.51 5.89 6.28
N LEU A 21 10.27 5.44 6.52
CA LEU A 21 9.34 4.97 5.48
C LEU A 21 9.11 5.98 4.33
N TRP A 22 9.28 7.27 4.62
CA TRP A 22 9.07 8.38 3.69
C TRP A 22 10.35 8.89 3.04
N ASN A 23 11.51 8.40 3.47
CA ASN A 23 12.78 8.78 2.90
C ASN A 23 12.98 8.04 1.59
N ARG A 24 13.27 8.77 0.51
CA ARG A 24 13.46 8.18 -0.82
C ARG A 24 14.57 7.14 -0.86
N ASP A 25 15.66 7.41 -0.14
CA ASP A 25 16.87 6.59 -0.15
C ASP A 25 16.91 5.58 1.03
N HIS A 26 15.77 5.32 1.68
CA HIS A 26 15.68 4.36 2.77
C HIS A 26 15.89 2.92 2.27
N LYS A 27 16.78 2.21 2.97
CA LYS A 27 17.05 0.80 2.74
C LYS A 27 15.87 -0.06 3.17
N HIS A 28 15.27 -0.74 2.21
CA HIS A 28 14.12 -1.61 2.46
C HIS A 28 14.17 -2.83 1.55
N GLY A 29 13.33 -3.81 1.85
CA GLY A 29 13.21 -5.02 1.04
C GLY A 29 13.28 -6.29 1.89
N LEU A 30 13.65 -7.38 1.23
CA LEU A 30 13.76 -8.69 1.85
C LEU A 30 15.22 -9.09 2.01
N LYS A 31 15.50 -9.95 3.00
CA LYS A 31 16.74 -10.72 3.03
C LYS A 31 16.72 -11.75 1.91
N LEU A 32 17.74 -11.73 1.07
CA LEU A 32 17.90 -12.70 -0.01
C LEU A 32 18.86 -13.81 0.41
N TYR A 33 18.37 -15.04 0.29
CA TYR A 33 19.14 -16.26 0.35
C TYR A 33 19.07 -16.98 -1.00
N VAL A 34 20.15 -17.66 -1.36
CA VAL A 34 20.20 -18.56 -2.51
C VAL A 34 20.75 -19.89 -2.03
N GLN A 35 19.97 -20.95 -2.18
CA GLN A 35 20.34 -22.29 -1.69
C GLN A 35 20.77 -22.25 -0.22
N ARG A 36 20.01 -21.54 0.63
CA ARG A 36 20.30 -21.31 2.06
C ARG A 36 21.56 -20.49 2.37
N VAL A 37 22.27 -19.98 1.37
CA VAL A 37 23.42 -19.07 1.54
C VAL A 37 22.90 -17.63 1.56
N PHE A 38 23.25 -16.89 2.62
CA PHE A 38 22.91 -15.46 2.69
C PHE A 38 23.65 -14.68 1.62
N ILE A 39 22.91 -13.86 0.85
CA ILE A 39 23.48 -13.05 -0.23
C ILE A 39 23.50 -11.57 0.14
N MET A 40 22.34 -10.99 0.45
CA MET A 40 22.23 -9.57 0.78
C MET A 40 20.99 -9.27 1.62
N ASP A 41 21.06 -8.16 2.34
CA ASP A 41 19.89 -7.52 2.95
C ASP A 41 19.30 -6.45 2.03
N ASP A 42 18.09 -5.99 2.34
CA ASP A 42 17.41 -4.89 1.64
C ASP A 42 17.31 -5.13 0.12
N ALA A 43 16.90 -6.34 -0.29
CA ALA A 43 16.61 -6.66 -1.68
C ALA A 43 15.22 -6.10 -2.06
N GLU A 44 15.18 -4.83 -2.46
CA GLU A 44 13.98 -4.10 -2.86
C GLU A 44 13.32 -4.68 -4.13
N GLN A 45 14.08 -5.38 -4.99
CA GLN A 45 13.61 -5.90 -6.27
C GLN A 45 12.46 -6.91 -6.14
N PHE A 46 12.24 -7.47 -4.95
CA PHE A 46 11.20 -8.46 -4.68
C PHE A 46 9.87 -7.87 -4.21
N MET A 47 9.78 -6.54 -4.05
CA MET A 47 8.55 -5.84 -3.69
C MET A 47 8.33 -4.61 -4.58
N PRO A 48 7.07 -4.29 -4.92
CA PRO A 48 6.73 -2.99 -5.48
C PRO A 48 6.83 -1.90 -4.41
N ASN A 49 6.99 -0.65 -4.83
CA ASN A 49 7.22 0.47 -3.92
C ASN A 49 6.05 0.71 -2.97
N TYR A 50 4.81 0.49 -3.42
CA TYR A 50 3.62 0.54 -2.57
C TYR A 50 3.54 -0.56 -1.49
N LEU A 51 4.47 -1.53 -1.49
CA LEU A 51 4.65 -2.56 -0.46
C LEU A 51 6.03 -2.48 0.22
N ARG A 52 6.75 -1.35 0.13
CA ARG A 52 8.10 -1.16 0.72
C ARG A 52 8.19 -1.37 2.24
N PHE A 53 7.05 -1.38 2.94
CA PHE A 53 6.96 -1.68 4.37
C PHE A 53 7.06 -3.16 4.70
N VAL A 54 6.91 -4.06 3.72
CA VAL A 54 7.01 -5.50 3.93
C VAL A 54 8.45 -5.84 4.31
N ARG A 55 8.57 -6.79 5.25
CA ARG A 55 9.86 -7.30 5.72
C ARG A 55 9.82 -8.83 5.70
N GLY A 56 10.99 -9.44 5.70
CA GLY A 56 11.09 -10.89 5.67
C GLY A 56 12.30 -11.39 4.91
N LEU A 57 12.21 -12.63 4.45
CA LEU A 57 13.23 -13.27 3.65
C LEU A 57 12.63 -14.04 2.47
N ILE A 58 13.45 -14.21 1.44
CA ILE A 58 13.25 -15.14 0.34
C ILE A 58 14.51 -15.99 0.19
N ASP A 59 14.34 -17.31 0.12
CA ASP A 59 15.38 -18.28 -0.21
C ASP A 59 15.02 -18.92 -1.55
N SER A 60 15.78 -18.63 -2.60
CA SER A 60 15.50 -19.09 -3.97
C SER A 60 16.54 -20.09 -4.46
N ASN A 61 16.08 -21.17 -5.10
CA ASN A 61 16.95 -22.12 -5.79
C ASN A 61 17.20 -21.74 -7.26
N ASP A 62 16.44 -20.78 -7.79
CA ASP A 62 16.45 -20.39 -9.22
C ASP A 62 17.41 -19.24 -9.55
N LEU A 63 17.97 -18.57 -8.53
CA LEU A 63 18.95 -17.50 -8.70
C LEU A 63 20.38 -18.06 -8.59
N PRO A 64 21.34 -17.52 -9.35
CA PRO A 64 22.73 -17.95 -9.24
C PRO A 64 23.39 -17.39 -7.97
N LEU A 65 24.38 -18.10 -7.40
CA LEU A 65 25.08 -17.68 -6.18
C LEU A 65 25.84 -16.35 -6.31
N ASN A 66 26.28 -15.99 -7.52
CA ASN A 66 26.97 -14.72 -7.80
C ASN A 66 25.99 -13.57 -8.15
N VAL A 67 24.72 -13.68 -7.75
CA VAL A 67 23.71 -12.66 -8.01
C VAL A 67 24.06 -11.33 -7.33
N SER A 68 23.99 -10.26 -8.11
CA SER A 68 24.19 -8.87 -7.68
C SER A 68 22.90 -8.06 -7.80
N ARG A 69 22.87 -6.82 -7.30
CA ARG A 69 21.70 -5.92 -7.44
C ARG A 69 21.37 -5.62 -8.90
N GLU A 70 22.38 -5.51 -9.75
CA GLU A 70 22.25 -5.31 -11.20
C GLU A 70 21.57 -6.53 -11.85
N ILE A 71 22.07 -7.75 -11.57
CA ILE A 71 21.47 -8.99 -12.09
C ILE A 71 20.02 -9.14 -11.63
N LEU A 72 19.71 -8.76 -10.38
CA LEU A 72 18.34 -8.82 -9.87
C LEU A 72 17.38 -7.90 -10.64
N GLN A 73 17.83 -6.71 -11.07
CA GLN A 73 17.00 -5.74 -11.77
C GLN A 73 16.58 -6.22 -13.17
N ASP A 74 17.49 -6.86 -13.90
CA ASP A 74 17.24 -7.32 -15.29
C ASP A 74 16.65 -8.74 -15.37
N SER A 75 16.65 -9.47 -14.25
CA SER A 75 16.23 -10.86 -14.22
C SER A 75 14.71 -11.05 -14.36
N THR A 76 14.31 -11.81 -15.38
CA THR A 76 12.93 -12.29 -15.50
C THR A 76 12.52 -13.18 -14.33
N VAL A 77 13.48 -13.91 -13.72
CA VAL A 77 13.21 -14.72 -12.52
C VAL A 77 12.78 -13.80 -11.37
N THR A 78 13.52 -12.72 -11.12
CA THR A 78 13.21 -11.74 -10.07
C THR A 78 11.86 -11.08 -10.32
N ARG A 79 11.53 -10.70 -11.56
CA ARG A 79 10.24 -10.10 -11.89
C ARG A 79 9.07 -11.04 -11.57
N ASN A 80 9.20 -12.33 -11.90
CA ASN A 80 8.17 -13.32 -11.60
C ASN A 80 8.03 -13.56 -10.08
N LEU A 81 9.16 -13.64 -9.36
CA LEU A 81 9.19 -13.74 -7.91
C LEU A 81 8.51 -12.54 -7.26
N ARG A 82 8.83 -11.32 -7.70
CA ARG A 82 8.17 -10.08 -7.25
C ARG A 82 6.66 -10.18 -7.42
N SER A 83 6.17 -10.53 -8.61
CA SER A 83 4.73 -10.67 -8.85
C SER A 83 4.05 -11.72 -7.95
N ALA A 84 4.73 -12.84 -7.68
CA ALA A 84 4.21 -13.89 -6.80
C ALA A 84 4.16 -13.43 -5.34
N LEU A 85 5.22 -12.77 -4.85
CA LEU A 85 5.29 -12.22 -3.50
C LEU A 85 4.28 -11.08 -3.29
N THR A 86 4.12 -10.18 -4.26
CA THR A 86 3.09 -9.13 -4.24
C THR A 86 1.70 -9.74 -4.02
N LYS A 87 1.33 -10.76 -4.81
CA LYS A 87 0.04 -11.45 -4.65
C LYS A 87 -0.11 -12.08 -3.27
N ARG A 88 0.95 -12.70 -2.74
CA ARG A 88 0.96 -13.30 -1.39
C ARG A 88 0.73 -12.24 -0.30
N VAL A 89 1.36 -11.07 -0.41
CA VAL A 89 1.16 -9.97 0.56
C VAL A 89 -0.27 -9.44 0.49
N LEU A 90 -0.81 -9.20 -0.70
CA LEU A 90 -2.19 -8.73 -0.86
C LEU A 90 -3.20 -9.73 -0.29
N GLN A 91 -2.98 -11.03 -0.49
CA GLN A 91 -3.80 -12.08 0.11
C GLN A 91 -3.69 -12.10 1.64
N MET A 92 -2.50 -11.92 2.19
CA MET A 92 -2.26 -11.82 3.63
C MET A 92 -3.00 -10.61 4.23
N LEU A 93 -2.99 -9.46 3.54
CA LEU A 93 -3.72 -8.26 3.93
C LEU A 93 -5.24 -8.45 3.86
N GLU A 94 -5.73 -9.10 2.80
CA GLU A 94 -7.17 -9.40 2.67
C GLU A 94 -7.64 -10.35 3.76
N LYS A 95 -6.82 -11.36 4.12
CA LYS A 95 -7.09 -12.24 5.24
C LYS A 95 -7.11 -11.47 6.56
N LEU A 96 -6.11 -10.62 6.82
CA LEU A 96 -6.08 -9.76 8.01
C LEU A 96 -7.33 -8.87 8.10
N ALA A 97 -7.77 -8.30 6.99
CA ALA A 97 -8.97 -7.48 6.91
C ALA A 97 -10.27 -8.23 7.25
N LYS A 98 -10.32 -9.55 6.99
CA LYS A 98 -11.48 -10.40 7.26
C LYS A 98 -11.46 -10.94 8.69
N ASP A 99 -10.29 -11.38 9.15
CA ASP A 99 -10.13 -12.11 10.40
C ASP A 99 -10.02 -11.17 11.61
N ASP A 100 -9.42 -9.98 11.44
CA ASP A 100 -9.11 -9.08 12.55
C ASP A 100 -9.19 -7.60 12.13
N ALA A 101 -10.38 -7.02 12.27
CA ALA A 101 -10.66 -5.64 11.87
C ALA A 101 -9.83 -4.60 12.66
N GLU A 102 -9.50 -4.87 13.93
CA GLU A 102 -8.74 -3.95 14.77
C GLU A 102 -7.26 -3.90 14.37
N LYS A 103 -6.64 -5.06 14.13
CA LYS A 103 -5.29 -5.11 13.56
C LYS A 103 -5.25 -4.52 12.17
N TYR A 104 -6.27 -4.75 11.35
CA TYR A 104 -6.35 -4.12 10.05
C TYR A 104 -6.47 -2.59 10.14
N GLN A 105 -7.22 -2.08 11.11
CA GLN A 105 -7.29 -0.63 11.35
C GLN A 105 -5.93 -0.06 11.77
N THR A 106 -5.17 -0.80 12.59
CA THR A 106 -3.79 -0.42 12.96
C THR A 106 -2.88 -0.39 11.73
N PHE A 107 -2.92 -1.44 10.89
CA PHE A 107 -2.23 -1.47 9.62
C PHE A 107 -2.60 -0.27 8.74
N TRP A 108 -3.90 0.01 8.59
CA TRP A 108 -4.38 1.10 7.76
C TRP A 108 -3.89 2.47 8.24
N LYS A 109 -3.87 2.69 9.56
CA LYS A 109 -3.32 3.91 10.18
C LYS A 109 -1.83 4.10 9.87
N GLN A 110 -1.05 3.02 9.84
CA GLN A 110 0.40 3.08 9.63
C GLN A 110 0.81 3.13 8.16
N PHE A 111 0.15 2.34 7.30
CA PHE A 111 0.61 2.08 5.93
C PHE A 111 -0.43 2.43 4.84
N GLY A 112 -1.62 2.91 5.22
CA GLY A 112 -2.69 3.19 4.26
C GLY A 112 -2.34 4.26 3.23
N LEU A 113 -1.49 5.23 3.59
CA LEU A 113 -0.96 6.22 2.63
C LEU A 113 -0.05 5.59 1.59
N VAL A 114 0.83 4.68 2.00
CA VAL A 114 1.73 3.94 1.10
C VAL A 114 0.94 3.01 0.19
N LEU A 115 -0.04 2.28 0.73
CA LEU A 115 -0.88 1.36 -0.05
C LEU A 115 -1.71 2.08 -1.13
N LYS A 116 -2.03 3.37 -0.94
CA LYS A 116 -2.75 4.19 -1.93
C LYS A 116 -1.92 4.52 -3.18
N GLU A 117 -0.61 4.30 -3.16
CA GLU A 117 0.24 4.41 -4.34
C GLU A 117 -0.04 3.24 -5.32
N GLY A 118 -0.50 2.10 -4.79
CA GLY A 118 -0.67 0.85 -5.53
C GLY A 118 -1.53 0.92 -6.80
N PRO A 119 -2.71 1.58 -6.83
CA PRO A 119 -3.53 1.65 -8.05
C PRO A 119 -2.85 2.35 -9.24
N ALA A 120 -1.89 3.24 -8.99
CA ALA A 120 -1.13 3.92 -10.04
C ALA A 120 0.12 3.11 -10.46
N GLU A 121 0.71 2.35 -9.52
CA GLU A 121 1.92 1.55 -9.78
C GLU A 121 1.61 0.16 -10.38
N ASP A 122 0.53 -0.49 -9.94
CA ASP A 122 0.23 -1.89 -10.23
C ASP A 122 -1.20 -2.09 -10.75
N HIS A 123 -1.36 -1.87 -12.06
CA HIS A 123 -2.62 -2.09 -12.76
C HIS A 123 -3.08 -3.56 -12.74
N ALA A 124 -2.15 -4.51 -12.68
CA ALA A 124 -2.48 -5.95 -12.70
C ALA A 124 -3.18 -6.39 -11.42
N ASN A 125 -2.92 -5.72 -10.29
CA ASN A 125 -3.53 -6.01 -8.99
C ASN A 125 -4.51 -4.91 -8.51
N GLN A 126 -4.92 -3.99 -9.39
CA GLN A 126 -5.73 -2.82 -9.03
C GLN A 126 -7.01 -3.18 -8.27
N GLU A 127 -7.73 -4.23 -8.68
CA GLU A 127 -8.96 -4.68 -8.01
C GLU A 127 -8.69 -5.21 -6.59
N ALA A 128 -7.61 -5.99 -6.43
CA ALA A 128 -7.20 -6.51 -5.13
C ALA A 128 -6.79 -5.36 -4.19
N ILE A 129 -6.04 -4.38 -4.71
CA ILE A 129 -5.63 -3.20 -3.94
C ILE A 129 -6.86 -2.37 -3.53
N ALA A 130 -7.80 -2.13 -4.45
CA ALA A 130 -9.02 -1.36 -4.18
C ALA A 130 -9.85 -1.95 -3.03
N LYS A 131 -9.91 -3.29 -2.92
CA LYS A 131 -10.60 -4.00 -1.81
C LYS A 131 -9.95 -3.76 -0.44
N LEU A 132 -8.66 -3.44 -0.41
CA LEU A 132 -7.92 -3.13 0.82
C LEU A 132 -8.05 -1.66 1.23
N LEU A 133 -8.40 -0.76 0.30
CA LEU A 133 -8.54 0.65 0.64
C LEU A 133 -9.71 0.89 1.61
N ARG A 134 -9.53 1.85 2.51
CA ARG A 134 -10.56 2.32 3.43
C ARG A 134 -10.77 3.83 3.27
N PHE A 135 -12.01 4.28 3.36
CA PHE A 135 -12.35 5.71 3.28
C PHE A 135 -13.28 6.15 4.41
N ALA A 136 -13.16 7.43 4.80
CA ALA A 136 -14.15 8.08 5.65
C ALA A 136 -15.43 8.31 4.84
N SER A 137 -16.60 8.15 5.47
CA SER A 137 -17.90 8.37 4.84
C SER A 137 -18.80 9.19 5.75
N THR A 138 -19.70 9.99 5.16
CA THR A 138 -20.71 10.76 5.89
C THR A 138 -21.85 9.90 6.45
N HIS A 139 -21.98 8.64 6.01
CA HIS A 139 -22.97 7.70 6.54
C HIS A 139 -22.48 6.90 7.75
N THR A 140 -21.21 7.02 8.10
CA THR A 140 -20.68 6.46 9.34
C THR A 140 -20.72 7.56 10.39
N ASP A 141 -21.74 7.54 11.25
CA ASP A 141 -22.05 8.52 12.32
C ASP A 141 -20.96 8.65 13.43
N SER A 142 -19.75 8.16 13.16
CA SER A 142 -18.59 8.45 13.99
C SER A 142 -17.69 9.38 13.21
N PHE A 143 -17.92 10.69 13.38
CA PHE A 143 -16.91 11.72 13.10
C PHE A 143 -15.77 11.56 14.12
N ARG A 144 -15.05 10.44 14.04
CA ARG A 144 -13.73 10.28 14.61
C ARG A 144 -12.77 10.19 13.45
N PRO A 145 -11.77 11.09 13.35
CA PRO A 145 -10.82 11.11 12.23
C PRO A 145 -10.00 9.81 12.09
N ASP A 146 -10.13 8.87 13.04
CA ASP A 146 -9.35 7.66 13.17
C ASP A 146 -10.09 6.35 12.80
N ARG A 147 -11.41 6.38 12.55
CA ARG A 147 -12.19 5.20 12.13
C ARG A 147 -12.52 5.27 10.64
N VAL A 148 -11.93 4.35 9.88
CA VAL A 148 -12.13 4.27 8.43
C VAL A 148 -12.94 3.01 8.14
N ALA A 149 -14.27 3.14 8.24
CA ALA A 149 -15.18 1.99 8.37
C ALA A 149 -15.70 1.41 7.03
N GLY A 150 -15.36 1.99 5.88
CA GLY A 150 -15.89 1.54 4.59
C GLY A 150 -14.83 0.95 3.66
N ARG A 151 -15.03 -0.31 3.22
CA ARG A 151 -14.42 -0.85 1.99
C ARG A 151 -15.01 -0.07 0.81
N LEU A 152 -14.19 0.30 -0.18
CA LEU A 152 -14.66 1.00 -1.37
C LEU A 152 -15.80 0.19 -2.03
N ARG A 153 -17.02 0.73 -2.00
CA ARG A 153 -18.05 0.36 -2.99
C ARG A 153 -17.76 1.20 -4.21
N LEU A 154 -17.33 0.55 -5.30
CA LEU A 154 -17.25 1.22 -6.59
C LEU A 154 -18.65 1.77 -6.92
N PRO A 155 -18.80 3.07 -7.23
CA PRO A 155 -20.09 3.60 -7.61
C PRO A 155 -20.50 2.95 -8.95
N ASP A 156 -21.76 2.52 -9.02
CA ASP A 156 -22.45 2.26 -10.28
C ASP A 156 -22.31 3.53 -11.16
N GLU A 157 -21.98 3.38 -12.44
CA GLU A 157 -21.49 4.45 -13.35
C GLU A 157 -22.44 5.67 -13.45
N ARG A 158 -23.66 5.56 -12.94
CA ARG A 158 -24.68 6.61 -12.94
C ARG A 158 -24.47 7.76 -11.94
N ARG A 159 -23.39 7.79 -11.14
CA ARG A 159 -23.22 8.80 -10.05
C ARG A 159 -21.87 9.53 -9.97
N ALA A 160 -21.05 9.54 -11.01
CA ALA A 160 -19.73 10.19 -11.01
C ALA A 160 -19.73 11.74 -10.89
N GLY A 161 -20.90 12.41 -10.85
CA GLY A 161 -20.98 13.87 -11.00
C GLY A 161 -20.88 14.75 -9.75
N LYS A 162 -20.62 14.24 -8.53
CA LYS A 162 -20.74 15.09 -7.30
C LYS A 162 -19.55 15.14 -6.33
N ASN A 163 -18.48 14.37 -6.54
CA ASN A 163 -17.40 14.29 -5.54
C ASN A 163 -16.10 15.03 -5.88
N LEU A 164 -16.16 16.04 -6.75
CA LEU A 164 -15.01 16.88 -7.04
C LEU A 164 -15.41 18.35 -6.92
N LEU A 165 -15.42 18.92 -5.70
CA LEU A 165 -15.14 20.36 -5.49
C LEU A 165 -15.11 20.87 -4.02
N HIS A 166 -15.16 20.03 -2.98
CA HIS A 166 -15.30 20.56 -1.61
C HIS A 166 -14.02 20.85 -0.81
N HIS A 167 -12.83 20.76 -1.41
CA HIS A 167 -11.58 21.01 -0.66
C HIS A 167 -10.92 22.38 -0.90
N ARG A 168 -11.67 23.40 -1.36
CA ARG A 168 -11.10 24.75 -1.56
C ARG A 168 -12.03 25.92 -1.20
N ARG A 169 -12.82 25.79 -0.12
CA ARG A 169 -13.59 26.91 0.44
C ARG A 169 -13.50 27.00 1.97
N GLN A 170 -12.28 26.89 2.49
CA GLN A 170 -12.06 27.08 3.92
C GLN A 170 -10.71 27.72 4.24
N LEU A 171 -10.25 28.70 3.44
CA LEU A 171 -9.05 29.49 3.75
C LEU A 171 -9.09 30.97 3.28
N CYS A 172 -10.25 31.53 2.94
CA CYS A 172 -10.38 32.98 2.75
C CYS A 172 -11.56 33.49 3.58
N GLY A 173 -11.29 33.77 4.85
CA GLY A 173 -12.13 34.65 5.65
C GLY A 173 -12.06 36.05 5.07
N GLY A 174 -13.22 36.62 4.75
CA GLY A 174 -13.38 38.02 4.39
C GLY A 174 -14.63 38.53 5.07
N GLU A 175 -14.43 39.39 6.07
CA GLU A 175 -15.46 40.19 6.73
C GLU A 175 -16.35 40.88 5.68
N LYS A 176 -17.67 40.79 5.85
CA LYS A 176 -18.63 41.65 5.15
C LYS A 176 -19.13 42.72 6.10
N GLN A 177 -18.77 43.96 5.79
CA GLN A 177 -19.31 45.19 6.38
C GLN A 177 -20.84 45.30 6.19
N PRO A 178 -21.56 46.00 7.10
CA PRO A 178 -23.01 46.20 6.97
C PRO A 178 -23.36 47.26 5.91
N ALA A 179 -24.49 47.06 5.24
CA ALA A 179 -25.00 47.90 4.15
C ALA A 179 -25.55 49.26 4.65
N PRO A 180 -25.48 50.34 3.84
CA PRO A 180 -26.00 51.65 4.21
C PRO A 180 -27.53 51.72 4.08
N GLY A 181 -28.14 52.43 5.04
CA GLY A 181 -29.59 52.64 5.14
C GLY A 181 -30.14 53.57 4.05
N THR A 182 -31.39 53.31 3.68
CA THR A 182 -32.20 54.13 2.79
C THR A 182 -32.77 55.32 3.56
N ALA A 183 -32.46 56.54 3.11
CA ALA A 183 -33.14 57.76 3.53
C ALA A 183 -34.28 58.07 2.55
N ALA A 184 -35.48 58.28 3.10
CA ALA A 184 -36.54 59.13 2.59
C ALA A 184 -37.30 59.70 3.79
#